data_AF-A0A643JUU5-F1
#
_entry.id   AF-A0A643JUU5-F1
#
_cell.length_a   1.000
_cell.length_b   1.000
_cell.length_c   1.000
_cell.angle_alpha   90.00
_cell.angle_beta   90.00
_cell.angle_gamma   90.00
#
_symmetry.space_group_name_H-M   'P 1'
#
loop_
_entity.id
_entity.type
_entity.pdbx_description
1 polymer ?
#
loop_
_entity_poly.entity_id
_entity_poly.type
_entity_poly.pdbx_seq_one_letter_code
_entity_poly.pdbx_strand_id
1 'polypeptide(L)'
;MEKRRIKGGFLAVVGFILSPLSWWNDLVVNLPLAYAFGIAVALISRELFLPGVIAGYWLTNVAGFVLLHKGAIDVVSGEPEPYTTRRFVKDFLISVGYTVIVIALVWFGILTIPDGILAALGQ
;
A
#
# COMPACT_ATOMS: atom_id res chain seq x y z
N MET A 1 8.08 5.17 28.19
CA MET A 1 8.62 5.46 26.84
C MET A 1 8.90 4.16 26.06
N GLU A 2 9.76 3.27 26.55
CA GLU A 2 10.18 2.03 25.85
C GLU A 2 9.05 1.07 25.45
N LYS A 3 8.16 0.71 26.39
CA LYS A 3 7.01 -0.18 26.10
C LYS A 3 6.06 0.36 25.03
N ARG A 4 5.92 1.69 24.92
CA ARG A 4 5.07 2.34 23.90
C ARG A 4 5.72 2.25 22.52
N ARG A 5 7.04 2.50 22.43
CA ARG A 5 7.81 2.33 21.19
C ARG A 5 7.82 0.90 20.68
N ILE A 6 7.98 -0.09 21.57
CA ILE A 6 7.96 -1.51 21.18
C ILE A 6 6.57 -1.92 20.67
N LYS A 7 5.50 -1.52 21.36
CA LYS A 7 4.13 -1.78 20.91
C LYS A 7 3.82 -1.08 19.57
N GLY A 8 4.22 0.18 19.42
CA GLY A 8 4.08 0.92 18.18
C GLY A 8 4.83 0.27 17.02
N GLY A 9 6.05 -0.22 17.28
CA GLY A 9 6.87 -0.91 16.28
C GLY A 9 6.21 -2.21 15.82
N PHE A 10 5.69 -3.00 16.76
CA PHE A 10 4.94 -4.20 16.44
C PHE A 10 3.67 -3.88 15.62
N LEU A 11 2.89 -2.87 16.03
CA LEU A 11 1.70 -2.41 15.28
C LEU A 11 2.06 -1.93 13.86
N ALA A 12 3.18 -1.23 13.70
CA ALA A 12 3.65 -0.76 12.40
C ALA A 12 4.07 -1.91 11.49
N VAL A 13 4.77 -2.92 12.02
CA VAL A 13 5.17 -4.12 11.27
C VAL A 13 3.95 -4.94 10.86
N VAL A 14 3.03 -5.20 11.79
CA VAL A 14 1.78 -5.92 11.48
C VAL A 14 0.95 -5.13 10.46
N GLY A 15 0.85 -3.82 10.63
CA GLY A 15 0.19 -2.93 9.68
C GLY A 15 0.84 -2.96 8.29
N PHE A 16 2.17 -2.97 8.22
CA PHE A 16 2.91 -3.06 6.96
C PHE A 16 2.67 -4.39 6.23
N ILE A 17 2.67 -5.49 6.98
CA ILE A 17 2.38 -6.84 6.46
C ILE A 17 0.95 -6.96 5.95
N LEU A 18 -0.01 -6.23 6.54
CA LEU A 18 -1.42 -6.22 6.12
C LEU A 18 -1.78 -5.12 5.12
N SER A 19 -0.95 -4.09 4.97
CA SER A 19 -1.17 -2.98 4.04
C SER A 19 -0.81 -3.34 2.58
N PRO A 20 -1.45 -2.73 1.58
CA PRO A 20 -1.15 -2.96 0.17
C PRO A 20 0.21 -2.37 -0.28
N LEU A 21 0.99 -1.80 0.65
CA LEU A 21 2.33 -1.27 0.37
C LEU A 21 3.36 -2.38 0.11
N SER A 22 3.06 -3.61 0.53
CA SER A 22 3.89 -4.79 0.30
C SER A 22 3.37 -5.59 -0.90
N TRP A 23 4.16 -5.70 -1.97
CA TRP A 23 3.75 -6.40 -3.20
C TRP A 23 3.41 -7.89 -3.00
N TRP A 24 3.96 -8.55 -1.97
CA TRP A 24 3.73 -9.96 -1.67
C TRP A 24 2.58 -10.21 -0.69
N ASN A 25 2.10 -9.17 0.00
CA ASN A 25 1.08 -9.30 1.03
C ASN A 25 -0.18 -9.92 0.46
N ASP A 26 -0.67 -9.37 -0.66
CA ASP A 26 -1.96 -9.77 -1.18
C ASP A 26 -2.05 -11.28 -1.44
N LEU A 27 -0.99 -11.87 -1.96
CA LEU A 27 -0.92 -13.31 -2.24
C LEU A 27 -0.85 -14.17 -0.97
N VAL A 28 -0.07 -13.76 0.03
CA VAL A 28 0.32 -14.61 1.17
C VAL A 28 -0.55 -14.36 2.40
N VAL A 29 -1.12 -13.17 2.55
CA VAL A 29 -1.80 -12.72 3.78
C VAL A 29 -3.22 -12.26 3.49
N ASN A 30 -3.42 -11.19 2.70
CA ASN A 30 -4.76 -10.63 2.54
C ASN A 30 -5.73 -11.59 1.83
N LEU A 31 -5.33 -12.28 0.74
CA LEU A 31 -6.20 -13.24 0.06
C LEU A 31 -6.56 -14.46 0.94
N PRO A 32 -5.61 -15.13 1.63
CA PRO A 32 -5.95 -16.21 2.56
C PRO A 32 -6.90 -15.76 3.69
N LEU A 33 -6.67 -14.59 4.29
CA LEU A 33 -7.54 -14.04 5.33
C LEU A 33 -8.93 -13.68 4.79
N ALA A 34 -8.99 -13.05 3.61
CA ALA A 34 -10.22 -12.72 2.91
C ALA A 34 -11.02 -13.99 2.58
N TYR A 35 -10.35 -15.03 2.10
CA TYR A 35 -10.96 -16.33 1.82
C TYR A 35 -11.54 -16.97 3.09
N ALA A 36 -10.76 -17.00 4.18
CA ALA A 36 -11.23 -17.51 5.47
C ALA A 36 -12.44 -16.73 5.99
N PHE A 37 -12.44 -15.40 5.82
CA PHE A 37 -13.59 -14.56 6.15
C PHE A 37 -14.79 -14.88 5.27
N GLY A 38 -14.60 -15.07 3.96
CA GLY A 38 -15.64 -15.51 3.04
C GLY A 38 -16.25 -16.86 3.43
N ILE A 39 -15.44 -17.83 3.89
CA ILE A 39 -15.95 -19.11 4.44
C ILE A 39 -16.83 -18.84 5.66
N ALA A 40 -16.38 -18.01 6.60
CA ALA A 40 -17.14 -17.70 7.81
C ALA A 40 -18.50 -17.06 7.49
N VAL A 41 -18.54 -16.14 6.53
CA VAL A 41 -19.79 -15.52 6.05
C VAL A 41 -20.67 -16.53 5.30
N ALA A 42 -20.06 -17.44 4.55
CA ALA A 42 -20.77 -18.50 3.81
C ALA A 42 -21.49 -19.51 4.71
N LEU A 43 -21.14 -19.59 6.00
CA LEU A 43 -21.88 -20.38 7.00
C LEU A 43 -23.31 -19.84 7.22
N ILE A 44 -23.53 -18.54 6.98
CA ILE A 44 -24.85 -17.91 7.09
C ILE A 44 -25.63 -18.09 5.78
N SER A 45 -24.99 -17.77 4.65
CA SER A 45 -25.53 -18.01 3.31
C SER A 45 -24.41 -18.23 2.31
N ARG A 46 -24.50 -19.33 1.55
CA ARG A 46 -23.49 -19.68 0.53
C ARG A 46 -23.34 -18.60 -0.54
N GLU A 47 -24.40 -17.85 -0.84
CA GLU A 47 -24.39 -16.74 -1.81
C GLU A 47 -23.51 -15.57 -1.35
N LEU A 48 -23.33 -15.43 -0.04
CA LEU A 48 -22.50 -14.37 0.56
C LEU A 48 -21.00 -14.71 0.58
N PHE A 49 -20.59 -15.88 0.07
CA PHE A 49 -19.18 -16.25 0.02
C PHE A 49 -18.33 -15.21 -0.73
N LEU A 50 -18.67 -14.93 -1.99
CA LEU A 50 -17.90 -14.02 -2.83
C LEU A 50 -17.95 -12.57 -2.32
N PRO A 51 -19.14 -12.01 -1.97
CA PRO A 51 -19.20 -10.70 -1.29
C PRO A 51 -18.39 -10.66 0.01
N GLY A 52 -18.39 -11.77 0.78
CA GLY A 52 -17.61 -11.94 1.99
C GLY A 52 -16.11 -11.85 1.72
N VAL A 53 -15.58 -12.58 0.72
CA VAL A 53 -14.16 -12.50 0.34
C VAL A 53 -13.77 -11.06 -0.03
N ILE A 54 -14.58 -10.38 -0.85
CA ILE A 54 -14.31 -8.99 -1.25
C ILE A 54 -14.29 -8.08 -0.02
N ALA A 55 -15.28 -8.19 0.86
CA ALA A 55 -15.34 -7.41 2.09
C ALA A 55 -14.16 -7.71 3.02
N GLY A 56 -13.77 -8.97 3.17
CA GLY A 56 -12.62 -9.39 3.97
C GLY A 56 -11.30 -8.83 3.43
N TYR A 57 -11.13 -8.81 2.10
CA TYR A 57 -9.98 -8.19 1.45
C TYR A 57 -9.92 -6.67 1.69
N TRP A 58 -11.06 -5.97 1.60
CA TRP A 58 -11.10 -4.54 1.94
C TRP A 58 -10.82 -4.29 3.41
N LEU A 59 -11.39 -5.11 4.31
CA LEU A 59 -11.18 -5.00 5.75
C LEU A 59 -9.71 -5.21 6.13
N THR A 60 -9.03 -6.21 5.56
CA THR A 60 -7.60 -6.46 5.82
C THR A 60 -6.73 -5.30 5.36
N ASN A 61 -7.00 -4.72 4.19
CA ASN A 61 -6.30 -3.53 3.69
C ASN A 61 -6.52 -2.29 4.58
N VAL A 62 -7.77 -2.00 4.95
CA VAL A 62 -8.11 -0.87 5.83
C VAL A 62 -7.49 -1.06 7.20
N ALA A 63 -7.57 -2.26 7.76
CA ALA A 63 -6.93 -2.60 9.03
C ALA A 63 -5.41 -2.42 8.94
N GLY A 64 -4.77 -2.87 7.85
CA GLY A 64 -3.35 -2.68 7.59
C GLY A 64 -2.93 -1.22 7.65
N PHE A 65 -3.64 -0.33 6.93
CA PHE A 65 -3.38 1.11 6.99
C PHE A 65 -3.60 1.71 8.37
N VAL A 66 -4.69 1.34 9.06
CA VAL A 66 -5.00 1.86 10.40
C VAL A 66 -3.93 1.44 11.42
N LEU A 67 -3.50 0.17 11.38
CA LEU A 67 -2.46 -0.37 12.26
C LEU A 67 -1.11 0.27 11.97
N LEU A 68 -0.76 0.44 10.69
CA LEU A 68 0.47 1.09 10.26
C LEU A 68 0.50 2.55 10.71
N HIS A 69 -0.59 3.29 10.53
CA HIS A 69 -0.68 4.69 10.93
C HIS A 69 -0.58 4.86 12.44
N LYS A 70 -1.33 4.06 13.22
CA LYS A 70 -1.25 4.09 14.69
C LYS A 70 0.13 3.67 15.21
N GLY A 71 0.70 2.60 14.64
CA GLY A 71 2.02 2.13 14.99
C GLY A 71 3.11 3.14 14.65
N ALA A 72 3.02 3.79 13.49
CA ALA A 72 3.92 4.87 13.09
C ALA A 72 3.84 6.05 14.06
N ILE A 73 2.64 6.50 14.45
CA ILE A 73 2.49 7.58 15.44
C ILE A 73 3.12 7.20 16.79
N ASP A 74 2.90 5.97 17.26
CA ASP A 74 3.44 5.50 18.54
C ASP A 74 4.97 5.37 18.53
N VAL A 75 5.57 4.99 17.40
CA VAL A 75 7.04 4.89 17.22
C VAL A 75 7.69 6.26 17.01
N VAL A 76 7.04 7.10 16.20
CA VAL A 76 7.43 8.45 15.81
C VAL A 76 6.88 9.46 16.82
N SER A 77 6.74 9.07 18.08
CA SER A 77 6.49 9.97 19.21
C SER A 77 7.70 10.89 19.55
N GLY A 78 8.60 11.11 18.59
CA GLY A 78 9.37 12.36 18.46
C GLY A 78 8.77 13.07 17.26
N GLU A 79 8.20 14.26 17.50
CA GLU A 79 7.30 14.97 16.59
C GLU A 79 7.58 14.73 15.10
N PRO A 80 6.54 14.50 14.27
CA PRO A 80 6.74 14.46 12.83
C PRO A 80 7.46 15.75 12.45
N GLU A 81 8.74 15.65 12.05
CA GLU A 81 9.51 16.83 11.67
C GLU A 81 8.62 17.63 10.70
N PRO A 82 8.30 18.89 11.02
CA PRO A 82 7.41 19.67 10.19
C PRO A 82 7.96 19.64 8.77
N TYR A 83 7.10 19.31 7.81
CA TYR A 83 7.51 19.10 6.44
C TYR A 83 8.08 20.43 5.90
N THR A 84 9.41 20.54 5.90
CA THR A 84 10.09 21.80 5.59
C THR A 84 10.07 22.05 4.09
N THR A 85 10.09 23.33 3.68
CA THR A 85 10.20 23.72 2.27
C THR A 85 11.39 23.06 1.58
N ARG A 86 12.49 22.82 2.32
CA ARG A 86 13.67 22.12 1.81
C ARG A 86 13.40 20.64 1.47
N ARG A 87 12.62 19.93 2.29
CA ARG A 87 12.19 18.55 1.99
C ARG A 87 11.26 18.53 0.78
N PHE A 88 10.29 19.45 0.72
CA PHE A 88 9.41 19.57 -0.43
C PHE A 88 10.17 19.81 -1.74
N VAL A 89 11.12 20.74 -1.75
CA VAL A 89 11.96 21.01 -2.94
C VAL A 89 12.79 19.78 -3.32
N LYS A 90 13.35 19.06 -2.34
CA LYS A 90 14.11 17.83 -2.60
C LYS A 90 13.22 16.76 -3.22
N ASP A 91 12.04 16.51 -2.66
CA ASP A 91 11.12 15.49 -3.14
C ASP A 91 10.57 15.86 -4.53
N PHE A 92 10.31 17.15 -4.77
CA PHE A 92 9.97 17.68 -6.08
C PHE A 92 11.08 17.44 -7.11
N LEU A 93 12.33 17.76 -6.78
CA LEU A 93 13.48 17.53 -7.67
C LEU A 93 13.69 16.04 -7.96
N ILE A 94 13.48 15.17 -6.97
CA ILE A 94 13.55 13.71 -7.16
C ILE A 94 12.44 13.25 -8.12
N SER A 95 11.21 13.73 -7.93
CA SER A 95 10.07 13.39 -8.79
C SER A 95 10.27 13.87 -10.23
N VAL A 96 10.73 15.12 -10.41
CA VAL A 96 11.04 15.67 -11.74
C VAL A 96 12.20 14.91 -12.37
N GLY A 97 13.28 14.65 -11.63
CA GLY A 97 14.44 13.91 -12.12
C GLY A 97 14.07 12.49 -12.58
N TYR A 98 13.29 11.77 -11.78
CA TYR A 98 12.77 10.46 -12.14
C TYR A 98 11.90 10.52 -13.40
N THR A 99 11.02 11.52 -13.50
CA THR A 99 10.17 11.71 -14.70
C THR A 99 11.01 11.97 -15.95
N VAL A 100 12.05 12.80 -15.86
CA VAL A 100 12.98 13.07 -16.96
C VAL A 100 13.72 11.80 -17.37
N ILE A 101 14.15 10.98 -16.41
CA ILE A 101 14.79 9.70 -16.69
C ILE A 101 13.83 8.77 -17.44
N VAL A 102 12.58 8.64 -16.99
CA VAL A 102 11.58 7.81 -17.67
C VAL A 102 11.35 8.29 -19.10
N ILE A 103 11.18 9.60 -19.32
CA ILE A 103 11.02 10.18 -20.66
C ILE A 103 12.24 9.90 -21.53
N ALA A 104 13.46 10.03 -20.99
CA ALA A 104 14.68 9.72 -21.72
C ALA A 104 14.75 8.23 -22.10
N LEU A 105 14.42 7.32 -21.17
CA LEU A 105 14.40 5.88 -21.44
C LEU A 105 13.41 5.51 -22.54
N VAL A 106 12.24 6.15 -22.57
CA VAL A 106 11.26 5.99 -23.65
C VAL A 106 11.81 6.53 -24.96
N TRP A 107 12.41 7.74 -24.95
CA TRP A 107 12.94 8.37 -26.17
C TRP A 107 14.11 7.60 -26.79
N PHE A 108 14.98 7.01 -25.97
CA PHE A 108 16.06 6.13 -26.43
C PHE A 108 15.58 4.71 -26.81
N GLY A 109 14.28 4.42 -26.70
CA GLY A 109 13.70 3.13 -27.05
C GLY A 109 14.10 1.99 -26.11
N ILE A 110 14.63 2.31 -24.91
CA ILE A 110 14.94 1.32 -23.88
C ILE A 110 13.65 0.86 -23.20
N LEU A 111 12.68 1.78 -23.03
CA LEU A 111 11.35 1.49 -22.53
C LEU A 111 10.33 1.52 -23.68
N THR A 112 9.68 0.39 -23.95
CA THR A 112 8.57 0.30 -24.90
C THR A 112 7.27 0.67 -24.19
N ILE A 113 6.50 1.60 -24.77
CA ILE A 113 5.15 1.91 -24.31
C ILE A 113 4.22 0.79 -24.80
N PRO A 114 3.37 0.17 -23.95
CA PRO A 114 2.42 -0.83 -24.41
C PRO A 114 1.45 -0.26 -25.46
N ASP A 115 1.26 -0.98 -26.56
CA ASP A 115 0.44 -0.53 -27.71
C ASP A 115 -1.00 -0.16 -27.34
N GLY A 116 -1.56 -0.79 -26.29
CA GLY A 116 -2.89 -0.47 -25.78
C GLY A 116 -3.03 0.94 -25.20
N ILE A 117 -1.94 1.56 -24.75
CA ILE A 117 -1.92 2.95 -24.28
C ILE A 117 -1.78 3.92 -25.46
N LEU A 118 -0.96 3.57 -26.46
CA LEU A 118 -0.79 4.38 -27.68
C LEU A 118 -2.10 4.49 -28.47
N ALA A 119 -2.81 3.36 -28.62
CA ALA A 119 -4.13 3.32 -29.28
C ALA A 119 -5.18 4.16 -28.53
N ALA A 120 -5.12 4.24 -27.20
CA ALA A 120 -6.01 5.08 -26.40
C ALA A 120 -5.71 6.58 -26.51
N LEU A 121 -4.48 6.94 -26.90
CA LEU A 121 -4.04 8.31 -27.17
C LEU A 121 -4.22 8.71 -28.64
N GLY A 122 -4.80 7.84 -29.47
CA GLY A 122 -5.13 8.11 -30.86
C GLY A 122 -3.96 8.01 -31.84
N GLN A 123 -2.90 7.27 -31.49
CA GLN A 123 -1.85 6.86 -32.43
C GLN A 123 -1.92 5.37 -32.73
#